data_AF-A0A7W7RWB4-F1
#
_entry.id   AF-A0A7W7RWB4-F1
#
_cell.length_a   1.000
_cell.length_b   1.000
_cell.length_c   1.000
_cell.angle_alpha   90.00
_cell.angle_beta   90.00
_cell.angle_gamma   90.00
#
_symmetry.space_group_name_H-M   'P 1'
#
loop_
_entity.id
_entity.type
_entity.pdbx_description
1 polymer ?
#
loop_
_entity_poly.entity_id
_entity_poly.type
_entity_poly.pdbx_seq_one_letter_code
_entity_poly.pdbx_strand_id
1 'polypeptide(L)'
;MSLELPAGLASLHGLLGDDAPWPDPDEDERLRSARAWFDLGEEVKAASAQLDHVAELVSARNSGDDVDAFDSEYNDEEGLRQTLAKGGAAANLTGLGTLAVVLFRVVWKGIVIYSLAMLLLALMRAALSGPSGGIWAALRVAYSRRSLRYLLERLKLNIGQITINTVRQARGLLSTAAFVTAGYSLTPLPIMIKSAGMFKSDEQARRETEQVLNATPMGREALAWAREHGVAILYQNLGDTWAAGVYTDWLNIIQVDTSGSTTTPADMAAAVVHEVNHARRDGTPDPLLMSREEYIAAAIDEEAAGEVLSIKFGGQYEKAHGSQGSWSQYEYDYHDSYENAVKQAETDRRNAGEAPLTASERQRIGEQSGQAEIAKQMRHSPYPQQFGDAWDKRFLTMPTDKLY
;
A
#
# COMPACT_ATOMS: atom_id res chain seq x y z
N MET A 1 -24.51 -4.99 -1.69
CA MET A 1 -25.23 -4.58 -2.88
C MET A 1 -24.80 -5.48 -4.02
N SER A 2 -25.73 -6.19 -4.64
CA SER A 2 -25.48 -6.91 -5.89
C SER A 2 -25.21 -5.92 -7.01
N LEU A 3 -24.12 -6.12 -7.75
CA LEU A 3 -23.78 -5.25 -8.88
C LEU A 3 -24.54 -5.74 -10.11
N GLU A 4 -25.50 -4.95 -10.56
CA GLU A 4 -26.23 -5.21 -11.80
C GLU A 4 -25.56 -4.54 -12.99
N LEU A 5 -25.74 -5.13 -14.17
CA LEU A 5 -25.24 -4.56 -15.41
C LEU A 5 -26.14 -3.38 -15.80
N PRO A 6 -25.61 -2.16 -15.99
CA PRO A 6 -26.42 -1.03 -16.44
C PRO A 6 -27.15 -1.37 -17.73
N ALA A 7 -28.44 -1.03 -17.82
CA ALA A 7 -29.30 -1.41 -18.96
C ALA A 7 -28.72 -0.99 -20.33
N GLY A 8 -28.06 0.17 -20.40
CA GLY A 8 -27.40 0.66 -21.63
C GLY A 8 -26.19 -0.16 -22.08
N LEU A 9 -25.60 -1.00 -21.20
CA LEU A 9 -24.46 -1.85 -21.49
C LEU A 9 -24.86 -3.31 -21.77
N ALA A 10 -26.09 -3.71 -21.46
CA ALA A 10 -26.57 -5.09 -21.62
C ALA A 10 -26.56 -5.55 -23.09
N SER A 11 -26.94 -4.68 -24.02
CA SER A 11 -26.88 -4.97 -25.46
C SER A 11 -25.45 -5.14 -25.98
N LEU A 12 -24.48 -4.43 -25.39
CA LEU A 12 -23.07 -4.52 -25.74
C LEU A 12 -22.37 -5.74 -25.15
N HIS A 13 -22.84 -6.21 -23.98
CA HIS A 13 -22.34 -7.43 -23.37
C HIS A 13 -22.48 -8.64 -24.29
N GLY A 14 -23.58 -8.72 -25.04
CA GLY A 14 -23.77 -9.73 -26.08
C GLY A 14 -22.70 -9.74 -27.17
N LEU A 15 -22.02 -8.62 -27.44
CA LEU A 15 -20.92 -8.54 -28.42
C LEU A 15 -19.61 -9.14 -27.89
N LEU A 16 -19.42 -9.12 -26.58
CA LEU A 16 -18.27 -9.75 -25.93
C LEU A 16 -18.50 -11.25 -25.73
N GLY A 17 -19.76 -11.67 -25.57
CA GLY A 17 -20.16 -13.07 -25.45
C GLY A 17 -19.47 -13.77 -24.28
N ASP A 18 -19.07 -15.02 -24.49
CA ASP A 18 -18.47 -15.89 -23.46
C ASP A 18 -17.13 -15.39 -22.92
N ASP A 19 -16.51 -14.40 -23.56
CA ASP A 19 -15.22 -13.84 -23.14
C ASP A 19 -15.35 -12.86 -21.95
N ALA A 20 -16.58 -12.47 -21.62
CA ALA A 20 -16.90 -11.54 -20.54
C ALA A 20 -18.02 -12.09 -19.64
N PRO A 21 -17.91 -13.31 -19.06
CA PRO A 21 -19.01 -13.92 -18.31
C PRO A 21 -19.54 -12.97 -17.23
N TRP A 22 -20.86 -12.81 -17.14
CA TRP A 22 -21.50 -11.96 -16.14
C TRP A 22 -22.12 -12.85 -15.05
N PRO A 23 -21.53 -12.95 -13.85
CA PRO A 23 -22.04 -13.82 -12.80
C PRO A 23 -23.41 -13.35 -12.27
N ASP A 24 -24.19 -14.28 -11.73
CA ASP A 24 -25.46 -13.99 -11.06
C ASP A 24 -25.30 -12.90 -9.97
N PRO A 25 -26.31 -12.05 -9.76
CA PRO A 25 -26.29 -10.97 -8.76
C PRO A 25 -26.54 -11.48 -7.33
N ASP A 26 -25.76 -12.47 -6.89
CA ASP A 26 -25.89 -13.13 -5.58
C ASP A 26 -24.87 -12.63 -4.53
N GLU A 27 -24.15 -11.54 -4.81
CA GLU A 27 -23.05 -11.07 -3.93
C GLU A 27 -23.51 -10.82 -2.49
N ASP A 28 -24.71 -10.30 -2.30
CA ASP A 28 -25.28 -10.04 -0.97
C ASP A 28 -25.66 -11.31 -0.21
N GLU A 29 -26.14 -12.32 -0.91
CA GLU A 29 -26.39 -13.63 -0.30
C GLU A 29 -25.09 -14.28 0.12
N ARG A 30 -24.06 -14.22 -0.72
CA ARG A 30 -22.74 -14.76 -0.41
C ARG A 30 -22.02 -13.98 0.70
N LEU A 31 -22.16 -12.65 0.75
CA LEU A 31 -21.63 -11.86 1.87
C LEU A 31 -22.34 -12.20 3.17
N ARG A 32 -23.66 -12.40 3.14
CA ARG A 32 -24.41 -12.89 4.31
C ARG A 32 -23.94 -14.29 4.71
N SER A 33 -23.71 -15.18 3.75
CA SER A 33 -23.16 -16.51 4.02
C SER A 33 -21.76 -16.43 4.65
N ALA A 34 -20.87 -15.59 4.12
CA ALA A 34 -19.54 -15.37 4.68
C ALA A 34 -19.60 -14.87 6.13
N ARG A 35 -20.51 -13.92 6.43
CA ARG A 35 -20.74 -13.43 7.79
C ARG A 35 -21.26 -14.52 8.72
N ALA A 36 -22.26 -15.30 8.28
CA ALA A 36 -22.79 -16.41 9.06
C ALA A 36 -21.71 -17.44 9.43
N TRP A 37 -20.73 -17.67 8.55
CA TRP A 37 -19.58 -18.52 8.86
C TRP A 37 -18.63 -17.93 9.91
N PHE A 38 -18.40 -16.61 9.88
CA PHE A 38 -17.63 -15.93 10.92
C PHE A 38 -18.37 -15.93 12.26
N ASP A 39 -19.66 -15.63 12.25
CA ASP A 39 -20.51 -15.64 13.44
C ASP A 39 -20.50 -17.04 14.08
N LEU A 40 -20.65 -18.10 13.27
CA LEU A 40 -20.51 -19.49 13.74
C LEU A 40 -19.11 -19.76 14.33
N GLY A 41 -18.05 -19.25 13.71
CA GLY A 41 -16.68 -19.40 14.22
C GLY A 41 -16.49 -18.79 15.60
N GLU A 42 -17.03 -17.59 15.82
CA GLU A 42 -17.00 -16.91 17.12
C GLU A 42 -17.91 -17.60 18.15
N GLU A 43 -19.10 -18.06 17.76
CA GLU A 43 -20.00 -18.83 18.63
C GLU A 43 -19.35 -20.13 19.10
N VAL A 44 -18.71 -20.89 18.20
CA VAL A 44 -17.99 -22.12 18.54
C VAL A 44 -16.83 -21.83 19.49
N LYS A 45 -16.09 -20.74 19.27
CA LYS A 45 -14.99 -20.32 20.14
C LYS A 45 -15.49 -19.93 21.53
N ALA A 46 -16.59 -19.19 21.61
CA ALA A 46 -17.22 -18.82 22.88
C ALA A 46 -17.75 -20.04 23.63
N ALA A 47 -18.41 -20.97 22.94
CA ALA A 47 -18.87 -22.23 23.52
C ALA A 47 -17.70 -23.09 24.02
N SER A 48 -16.61 -23.16 23.25
CA SER A 48 -15.38 -23.86 23.66
C SER A 48 -14.77 -23.25 24.93
N ALA A 49 -14.75 -21.93 25.07
CA ALA A 49 -14.24 -21.28 26.28
C ALA A 49 -15.12 -21.56 27.51
N GLN A 50 -16.44 -21.63 27.34
CA GLN A 50 -17.36 -22.03 28.42
C GLN A 50 -17.14 -23.49 28.83
N LEU A 51 -16.94 -24.39 27.85
CA LEU A 51 -16.65 -25.79 28.10
C LEU A 51 -15.31 -25.98 28.80
N ASP A 52 -14.27 -25.23 28.42
CA ASP A 52 -12.97 -25.25 29.10
C ASP A 52 -13.13 -24.92 30.59
N HIS A 53 -13.91 -23.89 30.93
CA HIS A 53 -14.18 -23.53 32.33
C HIS A 53 -14.93 -24.64 33.10
N VAL A 54 -15.90 -25.30 32.47
CA VAL A 54 -16.65 -26.40 33.10
C VAL A 54 -15.75 -27.62 33.28
N ALA A 55 -14.94 -27.97 32.28
CA ALA A 55 -13.99 -29.07 32.35
C ALA A 55 -12.98 -28.85 33.50
N GLU A 56 -12.41 -27.64 33.61
CA GLU A 56 -11.53 -27.27 34.72
C GLU A 56 -12.20 -27.43 36.09
N LEU A 57 -13.47 -27.01 36.22
CA LEU A 57 -14.24 -27.18 37.46
C LEU A 57 -14.51 -28.65 37.80
N VAL A 58 -14.80 -29.49 36.81
CA VAL A 58 -15.01 -30.93 36.99
C VAL A 58 -13.71 -31.58 37.46
N SER A 59 -12.59 -31.33 36.78
CA SER A 59 -11.28 -31.88 37.15
C SER A 59 -10.79 -31.36 38.51
N ALA A 60 -11.11 -30.11 38.88
CA ALA A 60 -10.70 -29.53 40.16
C ALA A 60 -11.51 -30.02 41.37
N ARG A 61 -12.78 -30.42 41.17
CA ARG A 61 -13.71 -30.78 42.26
C ARG A 61 -13.92 -32.27 42.44
N ASN A 62 -13.46 -33.09 41.51
CA ASN A 62 -13.67 -34.54 41.50
C ASN A 62 -12.33 -35.26 41.34
N SER A 63 -12.28 -36.55 41.68
CA SER A 63 -11.12 -37.41 41.47
C SER A 63 -11.54 -38.86 41.24
N GLY A 64 -10.64 -39.65 40.65
CA GLY A 64 -10.86 -41.07 40.36
C GLY A 64 -10.83 -41.38 38.86
N ASP A 65 -10.84 -42.67 38.53
CA ASP A 65 -10.61 -43.19 37.19
C ASP A 65 -11.52 -42.57 36.11
N ASP A 66 -12.78 -42.26 36.45
CA ASP A 66 -13.73 -41.63 35.51
C ASP A 66 -13.35 -40.17 35.18
N VAL A 67 -12.80 -39.44 36.14
CA VAL A 67 -12.33 -38.05 35.94
C VAL A 67 -11.06 -38.04 35.11
N ASP A 68 -10.15 -39.00 35.37
CA ASP A 68 -8.91 -39.15 34.59
C ASP A 68 -9.23 -39.52 33.13
N ALA A 69 -10.22 -40.40 32.91
CA ALA A 69 -10.70 -40.74 31.56
C ALA A 69 -11.31 -39.53 30.84
N PHE A 70 -12.16 -38.75 31.53
CA PHE A 70 -12.72 -37.51 30.99
C PHE A 70 -11.62 -36.50 30.63
N ASP A 71 -10.65 -36.26 31.51
CA ASP A 71 -9.57 -35.31 31.28
C ASP A 71 -8.68 -35.75 30.11
N SER A 72 -8.41 -37.05 30.02
CA SER A 72 -7.68 -37.63 28.89
C SER A 72 -8.43 -37.44 27.56
N GLU A 73 -9.73 -37.77 27.49
CA GLU A 73 -10.53 -37.64 26.27
C GLU A 73 -10.77 -36.17 25.88
N TYR A 74 -10.94 -35.29 26.86
CA TYR A 74 -11.15 -33.86 26.62
C TYR A 74 -9.90 -33.19 26.03
N ASN A 75 -8.71 -33.54 26.55
CA ASN A 75 -7.43 -32.92 26.18
C ASN A 75 -6.67 -33.65 25.06
N ASP A 76 -7.17 -34.78 24.57
CA ASP A 76 -6.56 -35.52 23.45
C ASP A 76 -6.43 -34.64 22.18
N GLU A 77 -5.49 -34.97 21.29
CA GLU A 77 -5.28 -34.24 20.03
C GLU A 77 -6.50 -34.26 19.10
N GLU A 78 -7.32 -35.31 19.20
CA GLU A 78 -8.62 -35.48 18.55
C GLU A 78 -9.79 -35.27 19.53
N GLY A 79 -9.50 -34.95 20.78
CA GLY A 79 -10.44 -34.70 21.85
C GLY A 79 -11.40 -33.54 21.57
N LEU A 80 -12.46 -33.45 22.39
CA LEU A 80 -13.53 -32.47 22.22
C LEU A 80 -13.00 -31.04 22.16
N ARG A 81 -12.01 -30.70 23.01
CA ARG A 81 -11.38 -29.37 23.05
C ARG A 81 -10.76 -29.00 21.71
N GLN A 82 -9.94 -29.90 21.16
CA GLN A 82 -9.26 -29.67 19.89
C GLN A 82 -10.24 -29.66 18.72
N THR A 83 -11.27 -30.50 18.77
CA THR A 83 -12.31 -30.57 17.74
C THR A 83 -13.12 -29.27 17.67
N LEU A 84 -13.49 -28.68 18.80
CA LEU A 84 -14.18 -27.37 18.84
C LEU A 84 -13.27 -26.24 18.35
N ALA A 85 -12.00 -26.22 18.77
CA ALA A 85 -11.03 -25.23 18.29
C ALA A 85 -10.84 -25.32 16.76
N LYS A 86 -10.68 -26.54 16.23
CA LYS A 86 -10.60 -26.81 14.78
C LYS A 86 -11.90 -26.42 14.06
N GLY A 87 -13.05 -26.65 14.69
CA GLY A 87 -14.37 -26.28 14.16
C GLY A 87 -14.55 -24.77 13.99
N GLY A 88 -14.21 -23.99 15.00
CA GLY A 88 -14.26 -22.52 14.93
C GLY A 88 -13.29 -21.96 13.90
N ALA A 89 -12.07 -22.51 13.85
CA ALA A 89 -11.08 -22.18 12.82
C ALA A 89 -11.57 -22.51 11.40
N ALA A 90 -12.19 -23.68 11.21
CA ALA A 90 -12.74 -24.10 9.92
C ALA A 90 -13.90 -23.22 9.47
N ALA A 91 -14.78 -22.82 10.39
CA ALA A 91 -15.87 -21.90 10.10
C ALA A 91 -15.33 -20.53 9.63
N ASN A 92 -14.37 -19.96 10.35
CA ASN A 92 -13.71 -18.72 9.95
C ASN A 92 -12.99 -18.83 8.58
N LEU A 93 -12.35 -19.97 8.31
CA LEU A 93 -11.71 -20.22 7.02
C LEU A 93 -12.73 -20.25 5.87
N THR A 94 -13.86 -20.92 6.07
CA THR A 94 -14.95 -20.96 5.10
C THR A 94 -15.56 -19.57 4.89
N GLY A 95 -15.70 -18.77 5.94
CA GLY A 95 -16.10 -17.37 5.86
C GLY A 95 -15.16 -16.54 4.98
N LEU A 96 -13.84 -16.66 5.21
CA LEU A 96 -12.82 -16.00 4.39
C LEU A 96 -12.85 -16.44 2.93
N GLY A 97 -12.96 -17.74 2.67
CA GLY A 97 -13.05 -18.27 1.31
C GLY A 97 -14.29 -17.74 0.57
N THR A 98 -15.43 -17.70 1.26
CA THR A 98 -16.68 -17.17 0.70
C THR A 98 -16.56 -15.67 0.40
N LEU A 99 -16.00 -14.89 1.33
CA LEU A 99 -15.75 -13.45 1.15
C LEU A 99 -14.82 -13.18 -0.05
N ALA A 100 -13.74 -13.96 -0.20
CA ALA A 100 -12.81 -13.82 -1.31
C ALA A 100 -13.49 -14.04 -2.67
N VAL A 101 -14.38 -15.02 -2.77
CA VAL A 101 -15.18 -15.27 -3.99
C VAL A 101 -16.09 -14.09 -4.31
N VAL A 102 -16.72 -13.47 -3.31
CA VAL A 102 -17.53 -12.26 -3.53
C VAL A 102 -16.67 -11.12 -4.07
N LEU A 103 -15.56 -10.80 -3.40
CA LEU A 103 -14.67 -9.71 -3.82
C LEU A 103 -14.21 -9.90 -5.25
N PHE A 104 -13.88 -11.13 -5.62
CA PHE A 104 -13.51 -11.47 -6.98
C PHE A 104 -14.64 -11.18 -7.98
N ARG A 105 -15.87 -11.61 -7.71
CA ARG A 105 -17.02 -11.34 -8.58
C ARG A 105 -17.25 -9.84 -8.76
N VAL A 106 -17.18 -9.07 -7.67
CA VAL A 106 -17.35 -7.61 -7.71
C VAL A 106 -16.27 -6.95 -8.58
N VAL A 107 -15.00 -7.32 -8.38
CA VAL A 107 -13.88 -6.81 -9.20
C VAL A 107 -14.06 -7.16 -10.67
N TRP A 108 -14.40 -8.42 -10.97
CA TRP A 108 -14.62 -8.88 -12.34
C TRP A 108 -15.77 -8.12 -13.01
N LYS A 109 -16.92 -7.98 -12.33
CA LYS A 109 -18.05 -7.19 -12.83
C LYS A 109 -17.66 -5.73 -13.07
N GLY A 110 -16.86 -5.12 -12.19
CA GLY A 110 -16.30 -3.78 -12.40
C GLY A 110 -15.44 -3.67 -13.66
N ILE A 111 -14.54 -4.63 -13.91
CA ILE A 111 -13.72 -4.70 -15.12
C ILE A 111 -14.60 -4.83 -16.37
N VAL A 112 -15.64 -5.67 -16.32
CA VAL A 112 -16.57 -5.86 -17.44
C VAL A 112 -17.37 -4.58 -17.73
N ILE A 113 -17.93 -3.91 -16.71
CA ILE A 113 -18.63 -2.62 -16.88
C ILE A 113 -17.69 -1.59 -17.52
N TYR A 114 -16.48 -1.45 -16.99
CA TYR A 114 -15.50 -0.51 -17.53
C TYR A 114 -15.17 -0.81 -19.00
N SER A 115 -14.94 -2.08 -19.33
CA SER A 115 -14.63 -2.51 -20.69
C SER A 115 -15.80 -2.27 -21.65
N LEU A 116 -17.04 -2.49 -21.19
CA LEU A 116 -18.25 -2.22 -21.95
C LEU A 116 -18.49 -0.73 -22.16
N ALA A 117 -18.26 0.11 -21.16
CA ALA A 117 -18.34 1.56 -21.29
C ALA A 117 -17.31 2.08 -22.33
N MET A 118 -16.08 1.57 -22.27
CA MET A 118 -15.06 1.91 -23.26
C MET A 118 -15.38 1.38 -24.66
N LEU A 119 -16.01 0.20 -24.76
CA LEU A 119 -16.49 -0.34 -26.02
C LEU A 119 -17.63 0.51 -26.60
N LEU A 120 -18.62 0.91 -25.78
CA LEU A 120 -19.72 1.80 -26.18
C LEU A 120 -19.18 3.08 -26.81
N LEU A 121 -18.25 3.73 -26.11
CA LEU A 121 -17.63 4.97 -26.55
C LEU A 121 -16.88 4.79 -27.89
N ALA A 122 -16.21 3.65 -28.07
CA ALA A 122 -15.53 3.34 -29.33
C ALA A 122 -16.52 3.06 -30.47
N LEU A 123 -17.64 2.38 -30.21
CA LEU A 123 -18.68 2.13 -31.20
C LEU A 123 -19.40 3.41 -31.62
N MET A 124 -19.66 4.33 -30.68
CA MET A 124 -20.19 5.66 -30.99
C MET A 124 -19.25 6.44 -31.91
N ARG A 125 -17.94 6.45 -31.62
CA ARG A 125 -16.92 7.09 -32.47
C ARG A 125 -16.83 6.46 -33.85
N ALA A 126 -16.90 5.14 -33.92
CA ALA A 126 -16.93 4.41 -35.18
C ALA A 126 -18.15 4.81 -36.03
N ALA A 127 -19.35 4.88 -35.43
CA ALA A 127 -20.56 5.29 -36.13
C ALA A 127 -20.47 6.71 -36.72
N LEU A 128 -19.83 7.64 -35.99
CA LEU A 128 -19.59 9.01 -36.45
C LEU A 128 -18.58 9.10 -37.60
N SER A 129 -17.70 8.11 -37.75
CA SER A 129 -16.63 8.10 -38.77
C SER A 129 -17.10 7.61 -40.15
N GLY A 130 -18.39 7.28 -40.31
CA GLY A 130 -18.95 6.82 -41.57
C GLY A 130 -18.53 5.39 -41.96
N PRO A 131 -18.51 5.03 -43.27
CA PRO A 131 -18.33 3.65 -43.73
C PRO A 131 -17.03 2.98 -43.25
N SER A 132 -15.96 3.75 -43.01
CA SER A 132 -14.68 3.25 -42.49
C SER A 132 -14.74 2.87 -41.01
N GLY A 133 -15.73 3.35 -40.26
CA GLY A 133 -15.89 3.07 -38.83
C GLY A 133 -16.22 1.62 -38.51
N GLY A 134 -16.89 0.89 -39.42
CA GLY A 134 -17.26 -0.51 -39.21
C GLY A 134 -16.05 -1.43 -38.97
N ILE A 135 -14.93 -1.17 -39.65
CA ILE A 135 -13.68 -1.93 -39.47
C ILE A 135 -13.09 -1.67 -38.08
N TRP A 136 -13.08 -0.40 -37.63
CA TRP A 136 -12.58 -0.01 -36.32
C TRP A 136 -13.43 -0.57 -35.17
N ALA A 137 -14.75 -0.59 -35.34
CA ALA A 137 -15.68 -1.21 -34.41
C ALA A 137 -15.38 -2.72 -34.23
N ALA A 138 -15.22 -3.45 -35.34
CA ALA A 138 -14.91 -4.88 -35.32
C ALA A 138 -13.56 -5.16 -34.63
N LEU A 139 -12.52 -4.38 -34.95
CA LEU A 139 -11.21 -4.49 -34.31
C LEU A 139 -11.28 -4.22 -32.80
N ARG A 140 -12.06 -3.23 -32.37
CA ARG A 140 -12.20 -2.90 -30.96
C ARG A 140 -12.93 -3.99 -30.18
N VAL A 141 -13.97 -4.58 -30.75
CA VAL A 141 -14.65 -5.75 -30.18
C VAL A 141 -13.66 -6.90 -30.02
N ALA A 142 -12.92 -7.25 -31.08
CA ALA A 142 -11.93 -8.33 -31.04
C ALA A 142 -10.83 -8.10 -29.99
N TYR A 143 -10.32 -6.85 -29.88
CA TYR A 143 -9.35 -6.47 -28.86
C TYR A 143 -9.92 -6.62 -27.45
N SER A 144 -11.13 -6.12 -27.20
CA SER A 144 -11.79 -6.19 -25.89
C SER A 144 -12.03 -7.65 -25.45
N ARG A 145 -12.44 -8.51 -26.39
CA ARG A 145 -12.58 -9.95 -26.15
C ARG A 145 -11.24 -10.61 -25.81
N ARG A 146 -10.15 -10.22 -26.47
CA ARG A 146 -8.81 -10.73 -26.18
C ARG A 146 -8.30 -10.27 -24.82
N SER A 147 -8.45 -8.99 -24.48
CA SER A 147 -8.01 -8.46 -23.19
C SER A 147 -8.80 -9.06 -22.04
N LEU A 148 -10.11 -9.19 -22.16
CA LEU A 148 -10.96 -9.79 -21.12
C LEU A 148 -10.66 -11.27 -20.90
N ARG A 149 -10.46 -12.06 -21.96
CA ARG A 149 -9.95 -13.44 -21.82
C ARG A 149 -8.63 -13.51 -21.07
N TYR A 150 -7.67 -12.67 -21.46
CA TYR A 150 -6.37 -12.64 -20.81
C TYR A 150 -6.48 -12.28 -19.32
N LEU A 151 -7.29 -11.28 -18.99
CA LEU A 151 -7.56 -10.88 -17.61
C LEU A 151 -8.28 -11.98 -16.84
N LEU A 152 -9.28 -12.63 -17.43
CA LEU A 152 -10.01 -13.73 -16.82
C LEU A 152 -9.10 -14.92 -16.50
N GLU A 153 -8.27 -15.33 -17.45
CA GLU A 153 -7.33 -16.44 -17.25
C GLU A 153 -6.28 -16.09 -16.19
N ARG A 154 -5.73 -14.87 -16.20
CA ARG A 154 -4.85 -14.40 -15.12
C ARG A 154 -5.54 -14.40 -13.76
N LEU A 155 -6.79 -13.94 -13.70
CA LEU A 155 -7.56 -13.91 -12.47
C LEU A 155 -7.84 -15.32 -11.94
N LYS A 156 -8.23 -16.26 -12.81
CA LYS A 156 -8.42 -17.68 -12.45
C LYS A 156 -7.14 -18.29 -11.87
N LEU A 157 -6.00 -18.07 -12.52
CA LEU A 157 -4.71 -18.57 -12.07
C LEU A 157 -4.34 -18.00 -10.69
N ASN A 158 -4.53 -16.70 -10.50
CA ASN A 158 -4.24 -16.04 -9.23
C ASN A 158 -5.15 -16.53 -8.10
N ILE A 159 -6.44 -16.79 -8.38
CA ILE A 159 -7.38 -17.33 -7.38
C ILE A 159 -7.02 -18.75 -6.98
N GLY A 160 -6.66 -19.60 -7.94
CA GLY A 160 -6.19 -20.96 -7.64
C GLY A 160 -5.02 -20.92 -6.66
N GLN A 161 -4.06 -20.01 -6.91
CA GLN A 161 -2.90 -19.86 -6.06
C GLN A 161 -3.22 -19.24 -4.69
N ILE A 162 -4.09 -18.23 -4.64
CA ILE A 162 -4.45 -17.53 -3.40
C ILE A 162 -5.33 -18.40 -2.51
N THR A 163 -6.26 -19.17 -3.06
CA THR A 163 -7.12 -20.06 -2.27
C THR A 163 -6.27 -21.13 -1.59
N ILE A 164 -5.35 -21.76 -2.32
CA ILE A 164 -4.43 -22.76 -1.78
C ILE A 164 -3.48 -22.16 -0.74
N ASN A 165 -2.94 -20.97 -1.01
CA ASN A 165 -2.01 -20.30 -0.10
C ASN A 165 -2.71 -19.74 1.14
N THR A 166 -3.96 -19.29 1.03
CA THR A 166 -4.74 -18.75 2.16
C THR A 166 -5.17 -19.87 3.09
N VAL A 167 -5.53 -21.05 2.58
CA VAL A 167 -5.77 -22.25 3.41
C VAL A 167 -4.50 -22.70 4.13
N ARG A 168 -3.34 -22.67 3.47
CA ARG A 168 -2.05 -22.98 4.11
C ARG A 168 -1.60 -21.93 5.12
N GLN A 169 -1.85 -20.65 4.85
CA GLN A 169 -1.47 -19.55 5.75
C GLN A 169 -2.45 -19.38 6.92
N ALA A 170 -3.73 -19.69 6.76
CA ALA A 170 -4.69 -19.71 7.88
C ALA A 170 -4.30 -20.76 8.94
N ARG A 171 -3.70 -21.88 8.52
CA ARG A 171 -3.09 -22.86 9.43
C ARG A 171 -1.91 -22.27 10.25
N GLY A 172 -1.26 -21.21 9.75
CA GLY A 172 -0.18 -20.49 10.45
C GLY A 172 -0.60 -19.18 11.12
N LEU A 173 -1.76 -18.61 10.79
CA LEU A 173 -2.23 -17.30 11.28
C LEU A 173 -3.25 -17.38 12.43
N LEU A 174 -3.73 -18.58 12.78
CA LEU A 174 -4.53 -18.82 13.99
C LEU A 174 -3.78 -18.55 15.30
N SER A 175 -2.48 -18.23 15.25
CA SER A 175 -1.70 -17.80 16.41
C SER A 175 -1.78 -16.29 16.71
N THR A 176 -2.40 -15.45 15.87
CA THR A 176 -2.13 -13.99 15.96
C THR A 176 -3.25 -13.03 15.53
N ALA A 177 -4.52 -13.41 15.56
CA ALA A 177 -5.59 -12.56 15.00
C ALA A 177 -6.33 -11.69 16.05
N ALA A 178 -6.18 -10.37 15.93
CA ALA A 178 -7.23 -9.39 16.24
C ALA A 178 -7.11 -8.15 15.32
N PHE A 179 -8.28 -7.64 14.91
CA PHE A 179 -8.59 -6.39 14.19
C PHE A 179 -8.55 -6.35 12.65
N VAL A 180 -9.74 -6.49 12.05
CA VAL A 180 -10.17 -5.74 10.85
C VAL A 180 -11.67 -5.44 10.95
N THR A 181 -12.07 -4.17 10.92
CA THR A 181 -13.30 -3.73 10.20
C THR A 181 -13.30 -2.22 9.90
N ALA A 182 -13.97 -1.90 8.78
CA ALA A 182 -14.34 -0.60 8.18
C ALA A 182 -13.28 -0.02 7.23
N GLY A 183 -13.55 0.36 5.98
CA GLY A 183 -14.79 0.49 5.21
C GLY A 183 -14.47 0.65 3.71
N TYR A 184 -15.47 0.46 2.85
CA TYR A 184 -15.34 0.35 1.39
C TYR A 184 -14.92 1.64 0.66
N SER A 185 -13.91 1.54 -0.20
CA SER A 185 -13.79 2.28 -1.47
C SER A 185 -13.02 1.43 -2.50
N LEU A 186 -13.54 1.36 -3.72
CA LEU A 186 -13.25 0.35 -4.75
C LEU A 186 -11.99 0.64 -5.57
N THR A 187 -10.95 -0.19 -5.47
CA THR A 187 -9.97 -0.55 -6.53
C THR A 187 -9.23 -1.87 -6.17
N PRO A 188 -8.71 -2.63 -7.16
CA PRO A 188 -8.62 -4.11 -7.10
C PRO A 188 -7.27 -4.59 -6.54
N LEU A 189 -7.08 -4.48 -5.23
CA LEU A 189 -5.76 -4.63 -4.61
C LEU A 189 -5.35 -6.02 -4.08
N PRO A 190 -6.22 -6.86 -3.48
CA PRO A 190 -5.70 -7.90 -2.59
C PRO A 190 -4.99 -9.10 -3.25
N ILE A 191 -4.94 -9.16 -4.58
CA ILE A 191 -4.56 -10.37 -5.32
C ILE A 191 -3.16 -10.29 -5.98
N MET A 192 -2.54 -9.11 -6.09
CA MET A 192 -1.08 -9.03 -6.32
C MET A 192 -0.26 -9.28 -5.05
N ILE A 193 -0.92 -9.36 -3.88
CA ILE A 193 -0.30 -9.18 -2.57
C ILE A 193 0.42 -10.42 -2.00
N LYS A 194 0.24 -11.63 -2.53
CA LYS A 194 0.79 -12.84 -1.87
C LYS A 194 1.72 -13.75 -2.67
N SER A 195 1.93 -13.55 -3.97
CA SER A 195 2.80 -14.45 -4.77
C SER A 195 4.16 -13.89 -5.17
N ALA A 196 4.54 -12.66 -4.76
CA ALA A 196 5.70 -11.96 -5.33
C ALA A 196 6.77 -11.51 -4.31
N GLY A 197 6.78 -12.00 -3.06
CA GLY A 197 7.73 -11.49 -2.04
C GLY A 197 7.49 -10.02 -1.61
N MET A 198 6.55 -9.33 -2.27
CA MET A 198 6.22 -7.91 -2.12
C MET A 198 5.88 -7.46 -0.69
N PHE A 199 5.51 -8.36 0.22
CA PHE A 199 5.19 -8.05 1.63
C PHE A 199 6.13 -8.71 2.64
N LYS A 200 7.14 -9.44 2.19
CA LYS A 200 8.12 -10.05 3.08
C LYS A 200 9.13 -8.99 3.47
N SER A 201 9.17 -8.58 4.72
CA SER A 201 10.22 -7.70 5.23
C SER A 201 11.43 -8.53 5.67
N ASP A 202 12.63 -8.02 5.45
CA ASP A 202 13.83 -8.42 6.15
C ASP A 202 13.71 -7.93 7.60
N GLU A 203 13.54 -8.89 8.49
CA GLU A 203 13.24 -8.67 9.89
C GLU A 203 14.49 -8.26 10.69
N GLN A 204 15.69 -8.57 10.18
CA GLN A 204 16.94 -8.07 10.76
C GLN A 204 17.16 -6.61 10.37
N ALA A 205 17.08 -6.28 9.09
CA ALA A 205 17.22 -4.91 8.59
C ALA A 205 16.19 -3.97 9.24
N ARG A 206 14.95 -4.44 9.43
CA ARG A 206 13.91 -3.72 10.17
C ARG A 206 14.36 -3.36 11.58
N ARG A 207 14.80 -4.35 12.38
CA ARG A 207 15.20 -4.10 13.77
C ARG A 207 16.37 -3.14 13.88
N GLU A 208 17.38 -3.31 13.04
CA GLU A 208 18.56 -2.45 13.04
C GLU A 208 18.21 -1.02 12.63
N THR A 209 17.36 -0.86 11.60
CA THR A 209 16.89 0.47 11.17
C THR A 209 16.01 1.14 12.21
N GLU A 210 15.05 0.41 12.80
CA GLU A 210 14.20 0.94 13.85
C GLU A 210 15.00 1.34 15.09
N GLN A 211 16.11 0.66 15.39
CA GLN A 211 17.01 1.07 16.46
C GLN A 211 17.64 2.45 16.18
N VAL A 212 18.09 2.68 14.93
CA VAL A 212 18.63 3.98 14.50
C VAL A 212 17.55 5.06 14.53
N LEU A 213 16.36 4.79 13.99
CA LEU A 213 15.21 5.71 14.03
C LEU A 213 14.85 6.09 15.47
N ASN A 214 14.84 5.13 16.40
CA ASN A 214 14.50 5.40 17.80
C ASN A 214 15.54 6.23 18.55
N ALA A 215 16.78 6.30 18.04
CA ALA A 215 17.84 7.07 18.68
C ALA A 215 17.69 8.60 18.47
N THR A 216 16.87 9.04 17.52
CA THR A 216 16.67 10.47 17.24
C THR A 216 15.20 10.89 17.48
N PRO A 217 14.94 12.15 17.90
CA PRO A 217 13.57 12.66 17.97
C PRO A 217 12.82 12.56 16.63
N MET A 218 13.47 12.88 15.52
CA MET A 218 12.86 12.85 14.18
C MET A 218 12.50 11.43 13.74
N GLY A 219 13.37 10.45 13.96
CA GLY A 219 13.07 9.06 13.60
C GLY A 219 11.92 8.48 14.42
N ARG A 220 11.82 8.83 15.72
CA ARG A 220 10.65 8.48 16.54
C ARG A 220 9.36 9.11 16.04
N GLU A 221 9.41 10.38 15.62
CA GLU A 221 8.25 11.06 15.03
C GLU A 221 7.80 10.39 13.72
N ALA A 222 8.74 10.04 12.84
CA ALA A 222 8.45 9.35 11.59
C ALA A 222 7.78 7.99 11.83
N LEU A 223 8.32 7.17 12.75
CA LEU A 223 7.73 5.89 13.14
C LEU A 223 6.34 6.04 13.77
N ALA A 224 6.16 7.03 14.64
CA ALA A 224 4.87 7.30 15.27
C ALA A 224 3.83 7.73 14.23
N TRP A 225 4.19 8.62 13.32
CA TRP A 225 3.31 9.10 12.27
C TRP A 225 2.91 7.96 11.32
N ALA A 226 3.87 7.16 10.85
CA ALA A 226 3.60 6.00 10.00
C ALA A 226 2.62 5.02 10.66
N ARG A 227 2.83 4.73 11.95
CA ARG A 227 1.94 3.86 12.74
C ARG A 227 0.53 4.45 12.88
N GLU A 228 0.43 5.73 13.21
CA GLU A 228 -0.85 6.43 13.38
C GLU A 228 -1.69 6.45 12.09
N HIS A 229 -1.03 6.54 10.93
CA HIS A 229 -1.67 6.63 9.62
C HIS A 229 -1.75 5.27 8.89
N GLY A 230 -1.42 4.18 9.58
CA GLY A 230 -1.49 2.83 9.01
C GLY A 230 -0.55 2.59 7.83
N VAL A 231 0.57 3.34 7.75
CA VAL A 231 1.60 3.18 6.72
C VAL A 231 2.51 2.02 7.13
N ALA A 232 2.53 0.95 6.32
CA ALA A 232 3.40 -0.18 6.58
C ALA A 232 4.82 0.08 6.02
N ILE A 233 5.85 -0.24 6.80
CA ILE A 233 7.25 -0.11 6.38
C ILE A 233 7.81 -1.51 6.14
N LEU A 234 8.29 -1.75 4.93
CA LEU A 234 8.84 -3.04 4.50
C LEU A 234 10.30 -2.87 4.11
N TYR A 235 11.17 -3.70 4.68
CA TYR A 235 12.60 -3.71 4.38
C TYR A 235 12.86 -4.83 3.37
N GLN A 236 13.27 -4.52 2.15
CA GLN A 236 13.32 -5.50 1.07
C GLN A 236 14.53 -5.26 0.17
N ASN A 237 15.06 -6.34 -0.40
CA ASN A 237 15.98 -6.22 -1.52
C ASN A 237 15.18 -5.80 -2.76
N LEU A 238 15.27 -4.52 -3.13
CA LEU A 238 14.59 -3.96 -4.31
C LEU A 238 15.40 -4.17 -5.61
N GLY A 239 16.60 -4.74 -5.51
CA GLY A 239 17.55 -4.91 -6.61
C GLY A 239 18.40 -3.66 -6.82
N ASP A 240 18.95 -3.49 -8.03
CA ASP A 240 19.70 -2.29 -8.41
C ASP A 240 18.74 -1.11 -8.67
N THR A 241 17.95 -0.73 -7.67
CA THR A 241 17.17 0.51 -7.70
C THR A 241 18.06 1.66 -7.27
N TRP A 242 17.90 2.80 -7.95
CA TRP A 242 18.62 4.03 -7.61
C TRP A 242 18.06 4.72 -6.36
N ALA A 243 16.89 4.30 -5.88
CA ALA A 243 16.23 4.86 -4.70
C ALA A 243 16.47 3.99 -3.47
N ALA A 244 16.78 4.63 -2.33
CA ALA A 244 16.96 3.97 -1.04
C ALA A 244 15.61 3.56 -0.40
N GLY A 245 14.52 4.17 -0.86
CA GLY A 245 13.16 3.83 -0.48
C GLY A 245 12.16 4.23 -1.57
N VAL A 246 10.92 3.79 -1.41
CA VAL A 246 9.79 4.26 -2.22
C VAL A 246 8.50 4.16 -1.41
N TYR A 247 7.76 5.26 -1.36
CA TYR A 247 6.37 5.28 -0.92
C TYR A 247 5.43 4.95 -2.07
N THR A 248 4.53 3.99 -1.83
CA THR A 248 3.49 3.59 -2.77
C THR A 248 2.12 3.96 -2.21
N ASP A 249 1.59 5.10 -2.68
CA ASP A 249 0.30 5.71 -2.30
C ASP A 249 -0.86 4.70 -2.24
N TRP A 250 -1.12 3.99 -3.33
CA TRP A 250 -2.27 3.08 -3.45
C TRP A 250 -2.20 1.87 -2.51
N LEU A 251 -1.01 1.50 -2.03
CA LEU A 251 -0.81 0.42 -1.05
C LEU A 251 -0.67 0.94 0.38
N ASN A 252 -0.42 2.23 0.56
CA ASN A 252 0.01 2.84 1.81
C ASN A 252 1.24 2.13 2.44
N ILE A 253 2.26 1.90 1.62
CA ILE A 253 3.48 1.18 2.00
C ILE A 253 4.71 2.00 1.67
N ILE A 254 5.66 2.01 2.60
CA ILE A 254 7.03 2.43 2.39
C ILE A 254 7.87 1.16 2.20
N GLN A 255 8.51 1.01 1.05
CA GLN A 255 9.52 -0.02 0.82
C GLN A 255 10.89 0.60 0.97
N VAL A 256 11.75 0.00 1.80
CA VAL A 256 13.12 0.45 2.08
C VAL A 256 14.07 -0.57 1.49
N ASP A 257 15.02 -0.10 0.69
CA ASP A 257 15.98 -0.99 0.02
C ASP A 257 17.02 -1.56 0.99
N THR A 258 17.24 -2.87 0.91
CA THR A 258 18.27 -3.61 1.64
C THR A 258 19.31 -4.25 0.72
N SER A 259 19.31 -3.92 -0.58
CA SER A 259 20.15 -4.59 -1.60
C SER A 259 21.62 -4.19 -1.57
N GLY A 260 21.91 -2.95 -1.18
CA GLY A 260 23.25 -2.39 -1.29
C GLY A 260 24.20 -2.95 -0.24
N SER A 261 25.36 -3.46 -0.68
CA SER A 261 26.44 -3.87 0.24
C SER A 261 26.99 -2.72 1.09
N THR A 262 26.66 -1.48 0.73
CA THR A 262 27.01 -0.26 1.43
C THR A 262 25.83 0.38 2.15
N THR A 263 24.62 -0.14 2.02
CA THR A 263 23.43 0.42 2.66
C THR A 263 23.49 0.11 4.15
N THR A 264 23.70 1.14 4.96
CA THR A 264 23.75 1.01 6.42
C THR A 264 22.35 1.14 7.03
N PRO A 265 22.14 0.69 8.28
CA PRO A 265 20.92 0.99 9.01
C PRO A 265 20.61 2.49 9.17
N ALA A 266 21.63 3.35 9.12
CA ALA A 266 21.45 4.80 9.13
C ALA A 266 20.87 5.30 7.80
N ASP A 267 21.36 4.78 6.67
CA ASP A 267 20.83 5.12 5.33
C ASP A 267 19.38 4.65 5.18
N MET A 268 19.08 3.43 5.63
CA MET A 268 17.70 2.91 5.65
C MET A 268 16.78 3.76 6.53
N ALA A 269 17.28 4.28 7.66
CA ALA A 269 16.50 5.14 8.55
C ALA A 269 16.25 6.51 7.93
N ALA A 270 17.26 7.09 7.27
CA ALA A 270 17.10 8.33 6.52
C ALA A 270 16.06 8.16 5.39
N ALA A 271 16.11 7.03 4.66
CA ALA A 271 15.10 6.69 3.66
C ALA A 271 13.69 6.60 4.27
N VAL A 272 13.50 5.96 5.43
CA VAL A 272 12.18 5.96 6.10
C VAL A 272 11.68 7.37 6.40
N VAL A 273 12.55 8.26 6.89
CA VAL A 273 12.19 9.65 7.17
C VAL A 273 11.81 10.40 5.88
N HIS A 274 12.55 10.16 4.79
CA HIS A 274 12.24 10.68 3.46
C HIS A 274 10.86 10.20 2.98
N GLU A 275 10.61 8.90 2.98
CA GLU A 275 9.37 8.33 2.44
C GLU A 275 8.14 8.69 3.28
N VAL A 276 8.30 8.95 4.58
CA VAL A 276 7.23 9.50 5.42
C VAL A 276 6.84 10.92 4.97
N ASN A 277 7.74 11.71 4.38
CA ASN A 277 7.36 13.00 3.77
C ASN A 277 6.45 12.82 2.56
N HIS A 278 6.74 11.85 1.69
CA HIS A 278 5.84 11.51 0.58
C HIS A 278 4.47 11.06 1.10
N ALA A 279 4.45 10.18 2.10
CA ALA A 279 3.20 9.73 2.70
C ALA A 279 2.38 10.88 3.35
N ARG A 280 3.05 11.87 3.97
CA ARG A 280 2.39 13.07 4.54
C ARG A 280 1.75 13.96 3.48
N ARG A 281 2.26 13.89 2.25
CA ARG A 281 1.82 14.69 1.11
C ARG A 281 0.98 13.88 0.14
N ASP A 282 0.54 12.68 0.51
CA ASP A 282 -0.24 11.80 -0.35
C ASP A 282 -1.39 12.56 -1.06
N GLY A 283 -1.47 12.34 -2.37
CA GLY A 283 -2.35 13.11 -3.26
C GLY A 283 -1.81 14.47 -3.71
N THR A 284 -0.62 14.90 -3.30
CA THR A 284 0.04 16.14 -3.77
C THR A 284 1.54 15.94 -3.98
N PRO A 285 2.09 16.29 -5.16
CA PRO A 285 1.46 16.95 -6.29
C PRO A 285 0.49 16.04 -7.05
N ASP A 286 -0.67 16.59 -7.43
CA ASP A 286 -1.69 15.86 -8.18
C ASP A 286 -1.56 16.16 -9.67
N PRO A 287 -1.09 15.22 -10.50
CA PRO A 287 -0.99 15.44 -11.93
C PRO A 287 -2.36 15.70 -12.57
N LEU A 288 -3.48 15.23 -12.00
CA LEU A 288 -4.82 15.45 -12.53
C LEU A 288 -5.32 16.89 -12.35
N LEU A 289 -4.73 17.64 -11.41
CA LEU A 289 -5.14 19.01 -11.07
C LEU A 289 -4.10 20.07 -11.45
N MET A 290 -2.91 19.65 -11.89
CA MET A 290 -1.78 20.51 -12.21
C MET A 290 -1.40 20.39 -13.68
N SER A 291 -0.97 21.51 -14.29
CA SER A 291 -0.25 21.43 -15.57
C SER A 291 1.02 20.61 -15.42
N ARG A 292 1.58 20.15 -16.55
CA ARG A 292 2.81 19.36 -16.56
C ARG A 292 3.96 20.10 -15.86
N GLU A 293 4.11 21.40 -16.15
CA GLU A 293 5.15 22.24 -15.56
C GLU A 293 4.93 22.48 -14.05
N GLU A 294 3.68 22.72 -13.63
CA GLU A 294 3.32 22.88 -12.21
C GLU A 294 3.56 21.58 -11.43
N TYR A 295 3.18 20.42 -12.00
CA TYR A 295 3.42 19.11 -11.40
C TYR A 295 4.91 18.84 -11.24
N ILE A 296 5.71 19.06 -12.29
CA ILE A 296 7.17 18.86 -12.23
C ILE A 296 7.80 19.74 -11.15
N ALA A 297 7.42 21.02 -11.10
CA ALA A 297 7.96 21.92 -10.08
C ALA A 297 7.58 21.49 -8.66
N ALA A 298 6.31 21.15 -8.44
CA ALA A 298 5.81 20.73 -7.14
C ALA A 298 6.40 19.36 -6.69
N ALA A 299 6.61 18.42 -7.61
CA ALA A 299 7.25 17.13 -7.34
C ALA A 299 8.72 17.31 -6.94
N ILE A 300 9.45 18.22 -7.60
CA ILE A 300 10.83 18.53 -7.22
C ILE A 300 10.87 19.20 -5.84
N ASP A 301 9.95 20.12 -5.54
CA ASP A 301 9.91 20.79 -4.24
C ASP A 301 9.53 19.81 -3.11
N GLU A 302 8.75 18.77 -3.41
CA GLU A 302 8.46 17.66 -2.52
C GLU A 302 9.68 16.77 -2.25
N GLU A 303 10.33 16.30 -3.30
CA GLU A 303 11.54 15.47 -3.23
C GLU A 303 12.64 16.20 -2.44
N ALA A 304 12.86 17.49 -2.73
CA ALA A 304 13.82 18.31 -2.01
C ALA A 304 13.47 18.43 -0.52
N ALA A 305 12.19 18.50 -0.16
CA ALA A 305 11.76 18.47 1.23
C ALA A 305 12.04 17.12 1.92
N GLY A 306 11.82 16.00 1.21
CA GLY A 306 12.18 14.66 1.69
C GLY A 306 13.67 14.56 1.98
N GLU A 307 14.50 15.05 1.06
CA GLU A 307 15.95 15.04 1.20
C GLU A 307 16.44 15.92 2.37
N VAL A 308 15.88 17.12 2.55
CA VAL A 308 16.20 17.96 3.73
C VAL A 308 15.89 17.22 5.05
N LEU A 309 14.82 16.42 5.10
CA LEU A 309 14.51 15.63 6.30
C LEU A 309 15.51 14.50 6.51
N SER A 310 15.97 13.82 5.45
CA SER A 310 17.06 12.84 5.52
C SER A 310 18.34 13.44 6.10
N ILE A 311 18.75 14.61 5.60
CA ILE A 311 19.95 15.34 6.05
C ILE A 311 19.81 15.73 7.54
N LYS A 312 18.65 16.26 7.93
CA LYS A 312 18.38 16.64 9.32
C LYS A 312 18.37 15.43 10.24
N PHE A 313 17.82 14.30 9.79
CA PHE A 313 17.87 13.04 10.52
C PHE A 313 19.32 12.58 10.71
N GLY A 314 20.12 12.58 9.64
CA GLY A 314 21.55 12.27 9.67
C GLY A 314 22.28 13.09 10.73
N GLY A 315 22.15 14.42 10.68
CA GLY A 315 22.76 15.30 11.68
C GLY A 315 22.32 15.05 13.13
N GLN A 316 21.06 14.65 13.37
CA GLN A 316 20.61 14.23 14.71
C GLN A 316 21.26 12.93 15.15
N TYR A 317 21.39 11.97 14.24
CA TYR A 317 21.97 10.66 14.51
C TYR A 317 23.48 10.76 14.77
N GLU A 318 24.21 11.51 13.95
CA GLU A 318 25.65 11.79 14.14
C GLU A 318 25.92 12.45 15.50
N LYS A 319 25.12 13.46 15.87
CA LYS A 319 25.22 14.12 17.18
C LYS A 319 25.00 13.15 18.35
N ALA A 320 24.15 12.14 18.18
CA ALA A 320 23.87 11.15 19.21
C ALA A 320 24.97 10.08 19.34
N HIS A 321 25.73 9.79 18.26
CA HIS A 321 26.67 8.65 18.23
C HIS A 321 28.14 9.04 18.02
N GLY A 322 28.44 10.32 17.76
CA GLY A 322 29.80 10.84 17.61
C GLY A 322 30.52 10.39 16.34
N SER A 323 29.83 9.79 15.36
CA SER A 323 30.39 9.50 14.05
C SER A 323 30.09 10.65 13.09
N GLN A 324 31.11 11.22 12.45
CA GLN A 324 30.92 12.00 11.23
C GLN A 324 30.96 11.03 10.06
N GLY A 325 29.81 10.82 9.41
CA GLY A 325 29.78 10.17 8.10
C GLY A 325 30.48 11.04 7.06
N SER A 326 30.80 10.44 5.91
CA SER A 326 31.12 11.25 4.73
C SER A 326 29.83 11.89 4.27
N TRP A 327 29.78 13.23 4.28
CA TRP A 327 28.60 13.92 3.77
C TRP A 327 28.43 13.67 2.26
N SER A 328 27.19 13.49 1.83
CA SER A 328 26.82 13.50 0.42
C SER A 328 27.03 14.90 -0.16
N GLN A 329 27.08 15.00 -1.49
CA GLN A 329 27.16 16.32 -2.14
C GLN A 329 25.94 17.19 -1.79
N TYR A 330 24.74 16.60 -1.70
CA TYR A 330 23.54 17.31 -1.28
C TYR A 330 23.63 17.83 0.17
N GLU A 331 24.23 17.06 1.08
CA GLU A 331 24.48 17.50 2.46
C GLU A 331 25.42 18.70 2.53
N TYR A 332 26.53 18.65 1.78
CA TYR A 332 27.46 19.78 1.69
C TYR A 332 26.78 21.04 1.17
N ASP A 333 26.04 20.93 0.07
CA ASP A 333 25.40 22.09 -0.56
C ASP A 333 24.25 22.64 0.27
N TYR A 334 23.50 21.76 0.95
CA TYR A 334 22.50 22.15 1.93
C TYR A 334 23.12 22.97 3.07
N HIS A 335 24.19 22.46 3.69
CA HIS A 335 24.84 23.11 4.82
C HIS A 335 25.50 24.44 4.43
N ASP A 336 26.17 24.51 3.27
CA ASP A 336 26.77 25.75 2.78
C ASP A 336 25.70 26.80 2.46
N SER A 337 24.61 26.42 1.76
CA SER A 337 23.49 27.33 1.48
C SER A 337 22.81 27.81 2.76
N TYR A 338 22.60 26.90 3.73
CA TYR A 338 22.03 27.22 5.04
C TYR A 338 22.86 28.29 5.76
N GLU A 339 24.16 28.05 5.93
CA GLU A 339 25.05 28.93 6.71
C GLU A 339 25.25 30.28 6.00
N ASN A 340 25.38 30.28 4.68
CA ASN A 340 25.52 31.50 3.89
C ASN A 340 24.27 32.38 3.97
N ALA A 341 23.06 31.81 3.89
CA ALA A 341 21.81 32.55 4.00
C ALA A 341 21.62 33.15 5.40
N VAL A 342 21.92 32.40 6.46
CA VAL A 342 21.86 32.90 7.84
C VAL A 342 22.85 34.04 8.05
N LYS A 343 24.11 33.88 7.61
CA LYS A 343 25.16 34.91 7.72
C LYS A 343 24.80 36.18 6.95
N GLN A 344 24.21 36.04 5.78
CA GLN A 344 23.74 37.17 4.98
C GLN A 344 22.63 37.93 5.70
N ALA A 345 21.59 37.22 6.19
CA ALA A 345 20.49 37.83 6.91
C ALA A 345 20.91 38.51 8.23
N GLU A 346 21.86 37.94 8.98
CA GLU A 346 22.45 38.60 10.16
C GLU A 346 23.22 39.88 9.78
N THR A 347 23.92 39.86 8.65
CA THR A 347 24.65 41.03 8.13
C THR A 347 23.68 42.15 7.75
N ASP A 348 22.58 41.81 7.07
CA ASP A 348 21.56 42.77 6.65
C ASP A 348 20.86 43.39 7.85
N ARG A 349 20.46 42.59 8.84
CA ARG A 349 19.89 43.09 10.11
C ARG A 349 20.84 44.03 10.85
N ARG A 350 22.12 43.65 10.95
CA ARG A 350 23.14 44.50 11.57
C ARG A 350 23.30 45.82 10.84
N ASN A 351 23.29 45.82 9.51
CA ASN A 351 23.37 47.04 8.69
C ASN A 351 22.13 47.92 8.84
N ALA A 352 20.96 47.32 9.06
CA ALA A 352 19.70 48.01 9.32
C ALA A 352 19.54 48.51 10.76
N GLY A 353 20.47 48.18 11.67
CA GLY A 353 20.34 48.51 13.11
C GLY A 353 19.26 47.70 13.83
N GLU A 354 18.86 46.55 13.29
CA GLU A 354 17.87 45.65 13.86
C GLU A 354 18.48 44.70 14.91
N ALA A 355 17.63 44.09 15.75
CA ALA A 355 18.06 43.06 16.69
C ALA A 355 18.56 41.80 15.96
N PRO A 356 19.55 41.05 16.50
CA PRO A 356 20.02 39.81 15.90
C PRO A 356 18.90 38.79 15.64
N LEU A 357 19.11 37.89 14.67
CA LEU A 357 18.16 36.80 14.40
C LEU A 357 17.99 35.91 15.64
N THR A 358 16.74 35.58 15.96
CA THR A 358 16.40 34.53 16.93
C THR A 358 16.79 33.15 16.40
N ALA A 359 16.91 32.15 17.28
CA ALA A 359 17.22 30.78 16.87
C ALA A 359 16.21 30.22 15.84
N SER A 360 14.92 30.50 16.02
CA SER A 360 13.85 30.11 15.09
C SER A 360 13.95 30.82 13.74
N GLU A 361 14.34 32.10 13.72
CA GLU A 361 14.53 32.82 12.45
C GLU A 361 15.75 32.28 11.69
N ARG A 362 16.86 32.01 12.38
CA ARG A 362 18.05 31.39 11.77
C ARG A 362 17.70 30.03 11.16
N GLN A 363 16.98 29.20 11.92
CA GLN A 363 16.52 27.89 11.44
C GLN A 363 15.65 28.03 10.19
N ARG A 364 14.61 28.87 10.23
CA ARG A 364 13.69 29.04 9.09
C ARG A 364 14.42 29.54 7.83
N ILE A 365 15.29 30.55 7.97
CA ILE A 365 16.03 31.13 6.84
C ILE A 365 16.98 30.10 6.24
N GLY A 366 17.74 29.42 7.10
CA GLY A 366 18.69 28.40 6.66
C GLY A 366 17.99 27.21 6.01
N GLU A 367 16.92 26.67 6.61
CA GLU A 367 16.15 25.55 6.05
C GLU A 367 15.53 25.90 4.70
N GLN A 368 14.95 27.10 4.57
CA GLN A 368 14.39 27.57 3.31
C GLN A 368 15.46 27.69 2.21
N SER A 369 16.65 28.20 2.53
CA SER A 369 17.75 28.31 1.57
C SER A 369 18.35 26.95 1.20
N GLY A 370 18.54 26.08 2.20
CA GLY A 370 19.05 24.72 1.98
C GLY A 370 18.11 23.91 1.09
N GLN A 371 16.80 23.94 1.37
CA GLN A 371 15.80 23.27 0.53
C GLN A 371 15.78 23.84 -0.89
N ALA A 372 15.87 25.17 -1.04
CA ALA A 372 15.90 25.80 -2.35
C ALA A 372 17.14 25.38 -3.17
N GLU A 373 18.31 25.20 -2.53
CA GLU A 373 19.51 24.73 -3.21
C GLU A 373 19.38 23.26 -3.65
N ILE A 374 18.82 22.38 -2.81
CA ILE A 374 18.54 20.99 -3.21
C ILE A 374 17.57 20.95 -4.39
N ALA A 375 16.46 21.69 -4.31
CA ALA A 375 15.48 21.78 -5.39
C ALA A 375 16.12 22.31 -6.68
N LYS A 376 17.00 23.30 -6.58
CA LYS A 376 17.78 23.82 -7.72
C LYS A 376 18.65 22.74 -8.33
N GLN A 377 19.36 21.93 -7.55
CA GLN A 377 20.17 20.82 -8.10
C GLN A 377 19.30 19.77 -8.78
N MET A 378 18.19 19.38 -8.16
CA MET A 378 17.24 18.42 -8.74
C MET A 378 16.67 18.92 -10.07
N ARG A 379 16.44 20.23 -10.24
CA ARG A 379 16.03 20.83 -11.53
C ARG A 379 17.07 20.68 -12.65
N HIS A 380 18.33 20.43 -12.33
CA HIS A 380 19.41 20.22 -13.30
C HIS A 380 19.80 18.74 -13.45
N SER A 381 19.08 17.82 -12.82
CA SER A 381 19.32 16.38 -12.88
C SER A 381 18.24 15.67 -13.71
N PRO A 382 18.15 14.32 -13.73
CA PRO A 382 17.08 13.61 -14.43
C PRO A 382 15.66 13.81 -13.86
N TYR A 383 15.48 14.38 -12.65
CA TYR A 383 14.16 14.49 -12.00
C TYR A 383 13.09 15.19 -12.86
N PRO A 384 13.33 16.34 -13.53
CA PRO A 384 12.32 17.00 -14.36
C PRO A 384 11.83 16.09 -15.50
N GLN A 385 12.74 15.31 -16.10
CA GLN A 385 12.38 14.34 -17.12
C GLN A 385 11.57 13.19 -16.52
N GLN A 386 12.02 12.60 -15.41
CA GLN A 386 11.32 11.49 -14.75
C GLN A 386 9.90 11.88 -14.32
N PHE A 387 9.73 13.04 -13.69
CA PHE A 387 8.41 13.54 -13.30
C PHE A 387 7.57 13.94 -14.52
N GLY A 388 8.20 14.50 -15.55
CA GLY A 388 7.53 14.77 -16.82
C GLY A 388 6.99 13.50 -17.47
N ASP A 389 7.80 12.45 -17.54
CA ASP A 389 7.42 11.14 -18.09
C ASP A 389 6.33 10.49 -17.23
N ALA A 390 6.36 10.65 -15.91
CA ALA A 390 5.32 10.17 -15.00
C ALA A 390 3.98 10.88 -15.24
N TRP A 391 4.00 12.20 -15.42
CA TRP A 391 2.84 13.00 -15.80
C TRP A 391 2.31 12.56 -17.17
N ASP A 392 3.20 12.50 -18.18
CA ASP A 392 2.88 12.09 -19.55
C ASP A 392 2.28 10.67 -19.58
N LYS A 393 2.80 9.73 -18.80
CA LYS A 393 2.24 8.37 -18.73
C LYS A 393 0.81 8.36 -18.17
N ARG A 394 0.48 9.23 -17.22
CA ARG A 394 -0.88 9.34 -16.67
C ARG A 394 -1.87 9.98 -17.67
N PHE A 395 -1.41 10.89 -18.53
CA PHE A 395 -2.27 11.60 -19.49
C PHE A 395 -2.24 11.06 -20.94
N LEU A 396 -1.09 10.69 -21.49
CA LEU A 396 -0.96 10.16 -22.86
C LEU A 396 -1.47 8.72 -22.99
N THR A 397 -1.65 8.01 -21.88
CA THR A 397 -2.42 6.75 -21.89
C THR A 397 -3.94 6.99 -21.88
N MET A 398 -4.39 8.24 -21.68
CA MET A 398 -5.74 8.68 -22.03
C MET A 398 -5.73 9.16 -23.50
N PRO A 399 -6.52 8.55 -24.41
CA PRO A 399 -6.53 8.95 -25.81
C PRO A 399 -6.83 10.45 -25.98
N THR A 400 -5.91 11.17 -26.62
CA THR A 400 -5.92 12.64 -26.79
C THR A 400 -7.07 13.17 -27.65
N ASP A 401 -7.79 12.30 -28.36
CA ASP A 401 -9.02 12.62 -29.08
C ASP A 401 -10.27 12.79 -28.17
N LYS A 402 -10.09 12.91 -26.84
CA LYS A 402 -11.13 13.21 -25.84
C LYS A 402 -10.95 14.51 -25.06
N LEU A 403 -9.90 15.28 -25.34
CA LEU A 403 -9.65 16.54 -24.63
C LEU A 403 -10.23 17.78 -25.33
N TYR A 404 -10.98 17.60 -26.43
CA TYR A 404 -11.76 18.65 -27.09
C TYR A 404 -13.14 18.16 -27.50
#